data_AF-A0A8T5HFI5-F1
#
_entry.id   AF-A0A8T5HFI5-F1
#
_cell.length_a   1.000
_cell.length_b   1.000
_cell.length_c   1.000
_cell.angle_alpha   90.00
_cell.angle_beta   90.00
_cell.angle_gamma   90.00
#
_symmetry.space_group_name_H-M   'P 1'
#
loop_
_entity.id
_entity.type
_entity.pdbx_description
1 polymer ?
#
loop_
_entity_poly.entity_id
_entity_poly.type
_entity_poly.pdbx_seq_one_letter_code
_entity_poly.pdbx_strand_id
1 'polypeptide(L)'
;MFPKGLLIAIILGVVSGPIFGIILYEYGVEEQLVYVDGTSLSIVTEKTNFTLGEPILITIINSGTDELKFSDTSYGLIIKQLDSIAIFSPSSSQVISKLNSHEEVSFIWDQIKNNGDHILEGTYKITSKAITLDGSIIEKIVIIHVFK
;
A
#
# COMPACT_ATOMS: atom_id res chain seq x y z
N MET A 1 42.44 10.16 33.37
CA MET A 1 42.65 9.38 32.13
C MET A 1 41.39 8.57 31.87
N PHE A 2 40.71 8.79 30.75
CA PHE A 2 39.58 7.93 30.38
C PHE A 2 40.09 6.53 30.01
N PRO A 3 39.44 5.45 30.48
CA PRO A 3 39.81 4.08 30.08
C PRO A 3 39.72 3.95 28.57
N LYS A 4 40.76 3.41 27.93
CA LYS A 4 40.82 3.26 26.47
C LYS A 4 39.61 2.49 25.90
N GLY A 5 39.12 1.50 26.64
CA GLY A 5 37.91 0.74 26.28
C GLY A 5 36.63 1.58 26.28
N LEU A 6 36.50 2.51 27.23
CA LEU A 6 35.35 3.42 27.29
C LEU A 6 35.34 4.39 26.10
N LEU A 7 36.52 4.90 25.72
CA LEU A 7 36.65 5.78 24.56
C LEU A 7 36.20 5.08 23.27
N ILE A 8 36.62 3.83 23.08
CA ILE A 8 36.25 3.01 21.90
C ILE A 8 34.74 2.74 21.89
N ALA A 9 34.16 2.37 23.03
CA ALA A 9 32.72 2.11 23.14
C ALA A 9 31.87 3.34 22.82
N ILE A 10 32.28 4.53 23.29
CA ILE A 10 31.57 5.78 23.01
C ILE A 10 31.64 6.13 21.52
N ILE A 11 32.82 6.02 20.90
CA ILE A 11 32.97 6.31 19.46
C ILE A 11 32.11 5.34 18.63
N LEU A 12 32.13 4.06 18.96
CA LEU A 12 31.29 3.05 18.29
C LEU A 12 29.80 3.37 18.45
N GLY A 13 29.35 3.72 19.66
CA GLY A 13 27.94 4.06 19.91
C GLY A 13 27.49 5.31 19.15
N VAL A 14 28.31 6.37 19.18
CA VAL A 14 28.01 7.64 18.50
C VAL A 14 27.96 7.50 16.98
N VAL A 15 28.77 6.60 16.40
CA VAL A 15 28.74 6.33 14.95
C VAL A 15 27.62 5.36 14.59
N SER A 16 27.40 4.31 15.39
CA SER A 16 26.38 3.29 15.12
C SER A 16 24.96 3.83 15.22
N GLY A 17 24.66 4.70 16.20
CA GLY A 17 23.32 5.22 16.42
C GLY A 17 22.72 5.94 15.20
N PRO A 18 23.40 6.94 14.62
CA PRO A 18 22.95 7.63 13.43
C PRO A 18 22.81 6.73 12.21
N ILE A 19 23.77 5.83 11.97
CA ILE A 19 23.72 4.88 10.84
C ILE A 19 22.49 3.99 10.96
N PHE A 20 22.27 3.42 12.15
CA PHE A 20 21.12 2.55 12.40
C PHE A 20 19.80 3.34 12.31
N GLY A 21 19.79 4.60 12.77
CA GLY A 21 18.64 5.49 12.65
C GLY A 21 18.26 5.79 11.20
N ILE A 22 19.23 6.05 10.32
CA ILE A 22 18.98 6.28 8.89
C ILE A 22 18.41 5.02 8.24
N ILE A 23 19.00 3.85 8.50
CA ILE A 23 18.53 2.57 7.95
C ILE A 23 17.07 2.30 8.38
N LEU A 24 16.74 2.54 9.65
CA LEU A 24 15.37 2.36 10.15
C LEU A 24 14.38 3.37 9.54
N TYR A 25 14.83 4.61 9.30
CA TYR A 25 14.00 5.63 8.65
C TYR A 25 13.68 5.26 7.20
N GLU A 26 14.68 4.87 6.42
CA GLU A 26 14.49 4.43 5.03
C GLU A 26 13.58 3.20 4.93
N TYR A 27 13.71 2.23 5.84
CA TYR A 27 12.83 1.06 5.88
C TYR A 27 11.39 1.40 6.30
N GLY A 28 11.19 2.46 7.09
CA GLY A 28 9.87 2.90 7.54
C GLY A 28 9.08 3.67 6.48
N VAL A 29 9.74 4.16 5.43
CA VAL A 29 9.10 4.86 4.31
C VAL A 29 8.90 3.86 3.17
N GLU A 30 7.79 3.12 3.20
CA GLU A 30 7.35 2.40 2.00
C GLU A 30 6.87 3.44 0.97
N GLU A 31 7.67 3.68 -0.07
CA GLU A 31 7.23 4.49 -1.22
C GLU A 31 6.04 3.79 -1.89
N GLN A 32 4.84 4.28 -1.60
CA GLN A 32 3.59 3.73 -2.13
C GLN A 32 3.46 3.95 -3.66
N LEU A 33 4.19 4.95 -4.19
CA LEU A 33 4.13 5.37 -5.58
C LEU A 33 5.53 5.63 -6.14
N VAL A 34 5.91 4.86 -7.15
CA VAL A 34 7.14 5.06 -7.91
C VAL A 34 6.82 4.95 -9.40
N TYR A 35 7.08 6.02 -10.15
CA TYR A 35 6.90 6.02 -11.59
C TYR A 35 8.08 5.34 -12.28
N VAL A 36 7.77 4.43 -13.21
CA VAL A 36 8.77 3.67 -13.97
C VAL A 36 8.33 3.53 -15.42
N ASP A 37 9.31 3.37 -16.31
CA ASP A 37 9.03 3.06 -17.72
C ASP A 37 8.51 1.61 -17.84
N GLY A 38 7.48 1.42 -18.66
CA GLY A 38 6.81 0.14 -18.90
C GLY A 38 5.58 -0.07 -18.03
N THR A 39 5.36 -1.31 -17.60
CA THR A 39 4.18 -1.73 -16.85
C THR A 39 4.38 -1.55 -15.34
N SER A 40 3.53 -0.75 -14.69
CA SER A 40 3.59 -0.55 -13.23
C SER A 40 2.26 -0.12 -12.64
N LEU A 41 1.92 -0.67 -11.48
CA LEU A 41 0.70 -0.41 -10.73
C LEU A 41 1.04 0.00 -9.30
N SER A 42 0.47 1.11 -8.86
CA SER A 42 0.62 1.62 -7.50
C SER A 42 -0.72 1.76 -6.82
N ILE A 43 -0.73 1.60 -5.50
CA ILE A 43 -1.87 1.85 -4.62
C ILE A 43 -1.38 2.84 -3.59
N VAL A 44 -2.07 3.96 -3.47
CA VAL A 44 -1.75 5.05 -2.54
C VAL A 44 -2.91 5.24 -1.58
N THR A 45 -2.58 5.46 -0.31
CA THR A 45 -3.53 5.85 0.72
C THR A 45 -3.05 7.14 1.38
N GLU A 46 -3.92 7.87 2.09
CA GLU A 46 -3.48 9.13 2.75
C GLU A 46 -2.41 8.88 3.81
N LYS A 47 -2.43 7.69 4.41
CA LYS A 47 -1.53 7.19 5.44
C LYS A 47 -1.62 5.67 5.54
N THR A 48 -0.77 5.05 6.36
CA THR A 48 -0.80 3.60 6.63
C THR A 48 -1.47 3.25 7.96
N ASN A 49 -1.72 4.22 8.83
CA ASN A 49 -2.30 4.03 10.15
C ASN A 49 -3.60 4.83 10.29
N PHE A 50 -4.72 4.16 10.52
CA PHE A 50 -6.05 4.74 10.60
C PHE A 50 -6.71 4.48 11.95
N THR A 51 -7.61 5.38 12.34
CA THR A 51 -8.49 5.15 13.49
C THR A 51 -9.74 4.38 13.08
N LEU A 52 -10.30 3.57 13.97
CA LEU A 52 -11.50 2.79 13.70
C LEU A 52 -12.67 3.72 13.36
N GLY A 53 -13.33 3.48 12.22
CA GLY A 53 -14.43 4.30 11.72
C GLY A 53 -13.99 5.53 10.90
N GLU A 54 -12.69 5.74 10.71
CA GLU A 54 -12.17 6.75 9.78
C GLU A 54 -12.28 6.26 8.32
N PRO A 55 -12.85 7.06 7.40
CA PRO A 55 -12.86 6.69 5.98
C PRO A 55 -11.43 6.63 5.43
N ILE A 56 -11.17 5.68 4.54
CA ILE A 56 -9.87 5.47 3.90
C ILE A 56 -9.98 5.78 2.41
N LEU A 57 -9.27 6.79 1.91
CA LEU A 57 -9.13 7.06 0.49
C LEU A 57 -8.05 6.16 -0.11
N ILE A 58 -8.45 5.36 -1.08
CA ILE A 58 -7.58 4.41 -1.77
C ILE A 58 -7.50 4.86 -3.22
N THR A 59 -6.33 5.27 -3.65
CA THR A 59 -6.06 5.69 -5.03
C THR A 59 -5.25 4.63 -5.74
N ILE A 60 -5.79 4.08 -6.83
CA ILE A 60 -5.10 3.16 -7.71
C ILE A 60 -4.55 3.97 -8.87
N ILE A 61 -3.24 3.89 -9.09
CA ILE A 61 -2.52 4.71 -10.07
C ILE A 61 -1.79 3.78 -11.04
N ASN A 62 -1.92 4.06 -12.33
CA ASN A 62 -1.00 3.52 -13.31
C ASN A 62 0.31 4.31 -13.23
N SER A 63 1.27 3.78 -12.48
CA SER A 63 2.60 4.36 -12.33
C SER A 63 3.57 3.98 -13.46
N GLY A 64 3.05 3.35 -14.52
CA GLY A 64 3.78 2.97 -15.72
C GLY A 64 3.47 3.84 -16.93
N THR A 65 4.14 3.53 -18.04
CA THR A 65 3.85 4.06 -19.37
C THR A 65 2.85 3.22 -20.16
N ASP A 66 2.70 1.94 -19.80
CA ASP A 66 1.84 1.00 -20.51
C ASP A 66 0.38 1.09 -20.01
N GLU A 67 -0.60 0.93 -20.91
CA GLU A 67 -2.03 0.85 -20.54
C GLU A 67 -2.29 -0.38 -19.65
N LEU A 68 -3.01 -0.19 -18.55
CA LEU A 68 -3.49 -1.26 -17.68
C LEU A 68 -4.99 -1.49 -17.90
N LYS A 69 -5.40 -2.76 -17.93
CA LYS A 69 -6.80 -3.17 -18.06
C LYS A 69 -7.28 -3.88 -16.81
N PHE A 70 -8.57 -3.78 -16.52
CA PHE A 70 -9.20 -4.39 -15.36
C PHE A 70 -10.46 -5.13 -15.79
N SER A 71 -10.80 -6.22 -15.10
CA SER A 71 -11.95 -7.07 -15.43
C SER A 71 -13.31 -6.40 -15.21
N ASP A 72 -13.34 -5.36 -14.38
CA ASP A 72 -14.54 -4.68 -13.91
C ASP A 72 -14.24 -3.22 -13.53
N THR A 73 -15.26 -2.49 -13.05
CA THR A 73 -15.14 -1.09 -12.60
C THR A 73 -14.64 -0.92 -11.17
N SER A 74 -14.28 -1.99 -10.46
CA SER A 74 -13.58 -1.89 -9.16
C SER A 74 -12.07 -1.73 -9.33
N TYR A 75 -11.56 -1.81 -10.56
CA TYR A 75 -10.12 -1.77 -10.84
C TYR A 75 -9.36 -2.84 -10.05
N GLY A 76 -9.99 -4.01 -9.90
CA GLY A 76 -9.45 -5.16 -9.17
C GLY A 76 -9.28 -4.91 -7.67
N LEU A 77 -9.88 -3.85 -7.10
CA LEU A 77 -9.74 -3.48 -5.70
C LEU A 77 -10.42 -4.51 -4.79
N ILE A 78 -9.62 -5.13 -3.93
CA ILE A 78 -10.08 -6.06 -2.90
C ILE A 78 -9.35 -5.75 -1.60
N ILE A 79 -10.11 -5.60 -0.52
CA ILE A 79 -9.57 -5.46 0.82
C ILE A 79 -9.69 -6.79 1.54
N LYS A 80 -8.59 -7.23 2.13
CA LYS A 80 -8.46 -8.52 2.80
C LYS A 80 -7.99 -8.33 4.23
N GLN A 81 -8.39 -9.24 5.11
CA GLN A 81 -7.77 -9.38 6.41
C GLN A 81 -6.36 -9.99 6.26
N LEU A 82 -5.55 -9.99 7.32
CA LEU A 82 -4.17 -10.51 7.28
C LEU A 82 -4.09 -11.96 6.79
N ASP A 83 -5.08 -12.79 7.14
CA ASP A 83 -5.28 -14.18 6.70
C ASP A 83 -5.69 -14.32 5.22
N SER A 84 -5.77 -13.21 4.49
CA SER A 84 -6.14 -13.11 3.07
C SER A 84 -7.60 -13.37 2.75
N ILE A 85 -8.49 -13.43 3.75
CA ILE A 85 -9.94 -13.47 3.52
C ILE A 85 -10.39 -12.10 3.00
N ALA A 86 -11.05 -12.08 1.83
CA ALA A 86 -11.65 -10.88 1.27
C ALA A 86 -12.84 -10.43 2.12
N ILE A 87 -12.79 -9.19 2.60
CA ILE A 87 -13.81 -8.60 3.46
C ILE A 87 -14.59 -7.50 2.77
N PHE A 88 -13.98 -6.84 1.78
CA PHE A 88 -14.61 -5.77 1.03
C PHE A 88 -14.13 -5.73 -0.42
N SER A 89 -15.05 -5.38 -1.31
CA SER A 89 -14.79 -5.03 -2.70
C SER A 89 -15.82 -3.98 -3.13
N PRO A 90 -15.44 -2.90 -3.83
CA PRO A 90 -16.39 -1.91 -4.32
C PRO A 90 -17.50 -2.55 -5.18
N SER A 91 -18.68 -1.94 -5.18
CA SER A 91 -19.72 -2.29 -6.15
C SER A 91 -19.20 -2.03 -7.56
N SER A 92 -19.22 -3.05 -8.42
CA SER A 92 -18.68 -2.97 -9.77
C SER A 92 -19.65 -3.45 -10.83
N SER A 93 -19.47 -2.93 -12.04
CA SER A 93 -20.10 -3.43 -13.26
C SER A 93 -19.11 -4.34 -13.99
N GLN A 94 -19.63 -5.39 -14.65
CA GLN A 94 -18.84 -6.34 -15.45
C GLN A 94 -18.42 -5.73 -16.80
N VAL A 95 -17.64 -4.65 -16.74
CA VAL A 95 -17.13 -3.91 -17.90
C VAL A 95 -15.63 -3.75 -17.74
N ILE A 96 -14.89 -4.01 -18.82
CA ILE A 96 -13.43 -3.86 -18.83
C ILE A 96 -13.09 -2.37 -18.64
N SER A 97 -12.42 -2.06 -17.53
CA SER A 97 -11.93 -0.71 -17.24
C SER A 97 -10.47 -0.58 -17.65
N LYS A 98 -10.00 0.66 -17.82
CA LYS A 98 -8.65 0.96 -18.26
C LYS A 98 -8.07 2.10 -17.44
N LEU A 99 -6.76 2.06 -17.21
CA LEU A 99 -5.97 3.22 -16.78
C LEU A 99 -4.85 3.42 -17.79
N ASN A 100 -4.86 4.56 -18.47
CA ASN A 100 -3.73 5.01 -19.27
C ASN A 100 -2.57 5.40 -18.36
N SER A 101 -1.42 5.66 -18.96
CA SER A 101 -0.23 6.10 -18.24
C SER A 101 -0.53 7.32 -17.35
N HIS A 102 -0.12 7.25 -16.08
CA HIS A 102 -0.33 8.29 -15.06
C HIS A 102 -1.80 8.58 -14.69
N GLU A 103 -2.77 7.82 -15.22
CA GLU A 103 -4.16 7.94 -14.77
C GLU A 103 -4.38 7.26 -13.43
N GLU A 104 -5.37 7.76 -12.71
CA GLU A 104 -5.73 7.29 -11.38
C GLU A 104 -7.24 7.19 -11.18
N VAL A 105 -7.63 6.34 -10.25
CA VAL A 105 -9.00 6.20 -9.77
C VAL A 105 -8.99 6.10 -8.27
N SER A 106 -9.93 6.77 -7.61
CA SER A 106 -10.01 6.80 -6.15
C SER A 106 -11.29 6.15 -5.64
N PHE A 107 -11.16 5.43 -4.53
CA PHE A 107 -12.24 4.76 -3.81
C PHE A 107 -12.22 5.20 -2.36
N ILE A 108 -13.40 5.36 -1.76
CA ILE A 108 -13.53 5.61 -0.33
C ILE A 108 -14.04 4.33 0.32
N TRP A 109 -13.36 3.87 1.36
CA TRP A 109 -13.78 2.74 2.17
C TRP A 109 -14.02 3.18 3.62
N ASP A 110 -15.29 3.12 4.04
CA ASP A 110 -15.72 3.52 5.38
C ASP A 110 -15.45 2.46 6.46
N GLN A 111 -14.52 1.53 6.22
CA GLN A 111 -14.20 0.42 7.12
C GLN A 111 -15.39 -0.54 7.37
N ILE A 112 -16.29 -0.64 6.39
CA ILE A 112 -17.46 -1.54 6.39
C ILE A 112 -17.23 -2.68 5.42
N LYS A 113 -17.49 -3.91 5.86
CA LYS A 113 -17.40 -5.13 5.04
C LYS A 113 -18.55 -5.19 4.05
N ASN A 114 -18.44 -6.05 3.03
CA ASN A 114 -19.53 -6.24 2.06
C ASN A 114 -20.83 -6.79 2.68
N ASN A 115 -20.77 -7.38 3.88
CA ASN A 115 -21.96 -7.84 4.61
C ASN A 115 -22.62 -6.75 5.48
N GLY A 116 -22.07 -5.54 5.50
CA GLY A 116 -22.58 -4.41 6.30
C GLY A 116 -21.98 -4.30 7.71
N ASP A 117 -21.16 -5.26 8.15
CA ASP A 117 -20.52 -5.19 9.47
C ASP A 117 -19.30 -4.26 9.43
N HIS A 118 -19.04 -3.57 10.53
CA HIS A 118 -17.76 -2.89 10.73
C HIS A 118 -16.60 -3.88 10.84
N ILE A 119 -15.43 -3.47 10.38
CA ILE A 119 -14.19 -4.20 10.65
C ILE A 119 -13.78 -4.06 12.13
N LEU A 120 -12.82 -4.87 12.55
CA LEU A 120 -12.19 -4.76 13.87
C LEU A 120 -10.85 -4.03 13.77
N GLU A 121 -10.26 -3.67 14.90
CA GLU A 121 -8.86 -3.25 14.92
C GLU A 121 -7.95 -4.37 14.38
N GLY A 122 -6.88 -3.99 13.67
CA GLY A 122 -5.94 -4.94 13.11
C GLY A 122 -5.29 -4.48 11.81
N THR A 123 -4.62 -5.43 11.17
CA THR A 123 -3.88 -5.22 9.92
C THR A 123 -4.67 -5.74 8.73
N TYR A 124 -4.79 -4.90 7.70
CA TYR A 124 -5.52 -5.19 6.47
C TYR A 124 -4.63 -5.03 5.25
N LYS A 125 -4.93 -5.79 4.21
CA LYS A 125 -4.24 -5.75 2.92
C LYS A 125 -5.19 -5.15 1.89
N ILE A 126 -4.78 -4.05 1.28
CA ILE A 126 -5.42 -3.49 0.10
C ILE A 126 -4.72 -4.11 -1.11
N THR A 127 -5.48 -4.74 -2.00
CA THR A 127 -4.95 -5.39 -3.20
C THR A 127 -5.64 -4.86 -4.43
N SER A 128 -4.88 -4.68 -5.51
CA SER A 128 -5.41 -4.38 -6.85
C SER A 128 -4.71 -5.27 -7.88
N LYS A 129 -5.49 -5.80 -8.82
CA LYS A 129 -5.02 -6.66 -9.90
C LYS A 129 -5.31 -6.02 -11.24
N ALA A 130 -4.28 -5.86 -12.06
CA ALA A 130 -4.39 -5.35 -13.41
C ALA A 130 -3.90 -6.38 -14.44
N ILE A 131 -4.46 -6.30 -15.63
CA ILE A 131 -4.07 -7.05 -16.82
C ILE A 131 -3.24 -6.12 -17.70
N THR A 132 -2.04 -6.54 -18.03
CA THR A 132 -1.05 -5.80 -18.81
C THR A 132 -1.31 -5.93 -20.31
N LEU A 133 -0.57 -5.18 -21.13
CA LEU A 133 -0.70 -5.22 -22.60
C LEU A 133 -0.41 -6.60 -23.20
N ASP A 134 0.56 -7.34 -22.63
CA ASP A 134 0.93 -8.71 -23.00
C ASP A 134 -0.04 -9.78 -22.44
N GLY A 135 -1.05 -9.36 -21.66
CA GLY A 135 -2.06 -10.25 -21.06
C GLY A 135 -1.64 -10.90 -19.75
N SER A 136 -0.46 -10.53 -19.21
CA SER A 136 -0.02 -10.92 -17.88
C SER A 136 -0.86 -10.24 -16.80
N ILE A 137 -0.90 -10.82 -15.60
CA ILE A 137 -1.58 -10.23 -14.44
C ILE A 137 -0.52 -9.73 -13.47
N ILE A 138 -0.61 -8.45 -13.11
CA ILE A 138 0.18 -7.85 -12.03
C ILE A 138 -0.72 -7.60 -10.81
N GLU A 139 -0.18 -7.80 -9.62
CA GLU A 139 -0.86 -7.55 -8.35
C GLU A 139 -0.01 -6.60 -7.51
N LYS A 140 -0.64 -5.53 -7.00
CA LYS A 140 -0.06 -4.65 -6.00
C LYS A 140 -0.77 -4.86 -4.68
N ILE A 141 0.00 -4.84 -3.59
CA ILE A 141 -0.48 -5.00 -2.22
C ILE A 141 0.06 -3.84 -1.40
N VAL A 142 -0.79 -3.21 -0.61
CA VAL A 142 -0.43 -2.23 0.43
C VAL A 142 -1.01 -2.69 1.76
N ILE A 143 -0.23 -2.56 2.82
CA ILE A 143 -0.64 -2.89 4.17
C ILE A 143 -1.07 -1.62 4.89
N ILE A 144 -2.23 -1.69 5.53
CA ILE A 144 -2.73 -0.64 6.41
C ILE A 144 -3.04 -1.23 7.79
N HIS A 145 -2.99 -0.38 8.79
CA HIS A 145 -3.31 -0.72 10.16
C HIS A 145 -4.44 0.16 10.66
N VAL A 146 -5.40 -0.46 11.34
CA VAL A 146 -6.55 0.20 11.94
C VAL A 146 -6.50 0.00 13.44
N PHE A 147 -6.51 1.09 14.19
CA PHE A 147 -6.40 1.11 15.65
C PHE A 147 -7.58 1.84 16.28
N LYS A 148 -7.79 1.62 17.57
CA LYS A 148 -8.78 2.34 18.36
C LYS A 148 -8.30 3.71 18.82
#